data_AF-A0A3L9ZBK1-F1
#
_entry.id   AF-A0A3L9ZBK1-F1
#
_cell.length_a   1.000
_cell.length_b   1.000
_cell.length_c   1.000
_cell.angle_alpha   90.00
_cell.angle_beta   90.00
_cell.angle_gamma   90.00
#
_symmetry.space_group_name_H-M   'P 1'
#
loop_
_entity.id
_entity.type
_entity.pdbx_description
1 polymer ?
#
loop_
_entity_poly.entity_id
_entity_poly.type
_entity_poly.pdbx_seq_one_letter_code
_entity_poly.pdbx_strand_id
1 'polypeptide(L)'
;MLKKLILFVFVILCFSCKTDSNNGFKGKWVNTENEKKIIVISKIGENYTININDREKYSAIENNGILKIIVENDSINAKIDSNKFLVIENEKFKKLNGRYTNPGAGIY
;
A
#
# COMPACT_ATOMS: atom_id res chain seq x y z
N MET A 1 -16.97 0.33 -49.80
CA MET A 1 -16.03 1.00 -48.87
C MET A 1 -16.36 0.79 -47.38
N LEU A 2 -17.17 -0.23 -47.03
CA LEU A 2 -17.62 -0.47 -45.64
C LEU A 2 -16.65 -1.35 -44.80
N LYS A 3 -15.76 -2.10 -45.45
CA LYS A 3 -14.87 -3.07 -44.79
C LYS A 3 -13.65 -2.46 -44.08
N LYS A 4 -13.27 -1.22 -44.41
CA LYS A 4 -12.11 -0.55 -43.78
C LYS A 4 -12.44 0.14 -42.46
N LEU A 5 -13.74 0.33 -42.14
CA LEU A 5 -14.17 1.04 -40.93
C LEU A 5 -14.16 0.14 -39.68
N ILE A 6 -14.40 -1.17 -39.85
CA ILE A 6 -14.51 -2.13 -38.75
C ILE A 6 -13.14 -2.41 -38.09
N LEU A 7 -12.04 -2.26 -38.83
CA LEU A 7 -10.70 -2.51 -38.30
C LEU A 7 -10.22 -1.42 -37.33
N PHE A 8 -10.79 -0.21 -37.39
CA PHE A 8 -10.41 0.91 -36.53
C PHE A 8 -11.02 0.84 -35.13
N VAL A 9 -12.15 0.14 -34.98
CA VAL A 9 -12.87 0.05 -33.70
C VAL A 9 -12.23 -0.98 -32.75
N PHE A 10 -11.49 -1.97 -33.28
CA PHE A 10 -10.88 -3.01 -32.45
C PHE A 10 -9.60 -2.58 -31.71
N VAL A 11 -8.92 -1.53 -32.17
CA VAL A 11 -7.64 -1.09 -31.58
C VAL A 11 -7.84 -0.21 -30.32
N ILE A 12 -9.03 0.36 -30.13
CA ILE A 12 -9.30 1.31 -29.03
C ILE A 12 -9.64 0.59 -27.71
N LEU A 13 -10.03 -0.70 -27.74
CA LEU A 13 -10.43 -1.43 -26.53
C LEU A 13 -9.27 -1.92 -25.65
N CYS A 14 -8.02 -1.84 -26.13
CA CYS A 14 -6.85 -2.30 -25.35
C CYS A 14 -6.28 -1.24 -24.40
N PHE A 15 -6.82 -0.02 -24.38
CA PHE A 15 -6.42 1.02 -23.42
C PHE A 15 -7.39 1.14 -22.25
N SER A 16 -7.89 0.01 -21.73
CA SER A 16 -8.30 -0.01 -20.31
C SER A 16 -7.02 0.04 -19.49
N CYS A 17 -6.46 1.25 -19.45
CA CYS A 17 -5.41 1.65 -18.55
C CYS A 17 -6.02 1.48 -17.16
N LYS A 18 -5.85 0.28 -16.57
CA LYS A 18 -6.02 0.10 -15.14
C LYS A 18 -5.14 1.17 -14.54
N THR A 19 -5.77 2.23 -14.05
CA THR A 19 -5.09 3.23 -13.25
C THR A 19 -4.72 2.47 -11.99
N ASP A 20 -3.53 1.88 -12.02
CA ASP A 20 -2.91 1.26 -10.88
C ASP A 20 -2.73 2.41 -9.89
N SER A 21 -3.70 2.56 -8.99
CA SER A 21 -3.58 3.43 -7.83
C SER A 21 -2.59 2.76 -6.89
N ASN A 22 -1.33 2.66 -7.35
CA ASN A 22 -0.23 1.92 -6.74
C ASN A 22 0.30 2.59 -5.44
N ASN A 23 -0.51 3.49 -4.87
CA ASN A 23 -0.28 4.26 -3.65
C ASN A 23 -1.19 3.77 -2.51
N GLY A 24 -1.36 2.45 -2.37
CA GLY A 24 -2.05 1.83 -1.23
C GLY A 24 -1.34 2.09 0.10
N PHE A 25 -1.25 1.09 0.97
CA PHE A 25 -0.65 1.24 2.31
C PHE A 25 0.82 1.72 2.32
N LYS A 26 1.49 1.79 1.16
CA LYS A 26 2.88 2.22 1.00
C LYS A 26 3.14 3.61 1.62
N GLY A 27 4.15 3.66 2.48
CA GLY A 27 4.64 4.88 3.11
C GLY A 27 5.13 4.67 4.55
N LYS A 28 5.49 5.78 5.19
CA LYS A 28 5.92 5.83 6.59
C LYS A 28 4.84 6.47 7.45
N TRP A 29 4.62 5.90 8.62
CA TRP A 29 3.57 6.28 9.55
C TRP A 29 4.13 6.34 10.97
N VAL A 30 3.64 7.25 11.79
CA VAL A 30 4.07 7.41 13.18
C VAL A 30 2.87 7.41 14.12
N ASN A 31 2.98 6.74 15.26
CA ASN A 31 1.92 6.68 16.26
C ASN A 31 1.59 8.09 16.77
N THR A 32 0.30 8.40 16.85
CA THR A 32 -0.21 9.73 17.20
C THR A 32 -0.19 10.06 18.69
N GLU A 33 -0.09 9.04 19.56
CA GLU A 33 -0.13 9.20 21.02
C GLU A 33 1.26 9.34 21.63
N ASN A 34 2.25 8.61 21.12
CA ASN A 34 3.57 8.53 21.75
C ASN A 34 4.77 8.79 20.82
N GLU A 35 4.54 8.96 19.52
CA GLU A 35 5.55 9.19 18.45
C GLU A 35 6.75 8.21 18.38
N LYS A 36 6.81 7.20 19.25
CA LYS A 36 7.92 6.25 19.37
C LYS A 36 7.78 5.07 18.41
N LYS A 37 6.54 4.72 18.05
CA LYS A 37 6.26 3.62 17.13
C LYS A 37 6.14 4.14 15.70
N ILE A 38 7.12 3.75 14.88
CA ILE A 38 7.24 4.07 13.47
C ILE A 38 6.93 2.81 12.67
N ILE A 39 6.06 2.95 11.68
CA ILE A 39 5.67 1.88 10.78
C ILE A 39 6.07 2.28 9.35
N VAL A 40 6.86 1.45 8.70
CA VAL A 40 7.19 1.58 7.27
C VAL A 40 6.52 0.44 6.53
N ILE A 41 5.62 0.77 5.62
CA ILE A 41 4.95 -0.19 4.75
C ILE A 41 5.52 -0.04 3.34
N SER A 42 6.06 -1.13 2.81
CA SER A 42 6.57 -1.24 1.45
C SER A 42 5.77 -2.28 0.65
N LYS A 43 5.79 -2.16 -0.68
CA LYS A 43 5.11 -3.07 -1.61
C LYS A 43 6.13 -3.57 -2.62
N ILE A 44 6.18 -4.89 -2.85
CA ILE A 44 6.99 -5.55 -3.89
C ILE A 44 6.07 -6.54 -4.62
N GLY A 45 5.72 -6.24 -5.87
CA GLY A 45 4.66 -6.97 -6.56
C GLY A 45 3.32 -6.81 -5.82
N GLU A 46 2.58 -7.89 -5.61
CA GLU A 46 1.31 -7.88 -4.84
C GLU A 46 1.49 -8.00 -3.32
N ASN A 47 2.71 -8.26 -2.86
CA ASN A 47 2.98 -8.48 -1.44
C ASN A 47 3.41 -7.18 -0.77
N TYR A 48 2.93 -7.00 0.46
CA TYR A 48 3.34 -5.91 1.32
C TYR A 48 4.31 -6.42 2.38
N THR A 49 5.19 -5.54 2.81
CA THR A 49 6.09 -5.76 3.94
C THR A 49 5.93 -4.61 4.91
N ILE A 50 5.83 -4.94 6.19
CA ILE A 50 5.65 -3.99 7.26
C ILE A 50 6.87 -4.08 8.15
N ASN A 51 7.50 -2.93 8.37
CA ASN A 51 8.62 -2.80 9.27
C ASN A 51 8.23 -1.88 10.44
N ILE A 52 8.35 -2.38 11.66
CA ILE A 52 8.09 -1.62 12.89
C ILE A 52 9.43 -1.28 13.54
N ASN A 53 9.70 0.01 13.70
CA ASN A 53 10.91 0.55 14.32
C ASN A 53 12.24 0.00 13.77
N ASP A 54 12.28 -0.45 12.51
CA ASP A 54 13.44 -1.08 11.87
C ASP A 54 13.90 -2.40 12.54
N ARG A 55 13.07 -2.99 13.42
CA ARG A 55 13.40 -4.21 14.19
C ARG A 55 12.54 -5.39 13.81
N GLU A 56 11.25 -5.16 13.65
CA GLU A 56 10.28 -6.21 13.40
C GLU A 56 9.81 -6.13 11.95
N LYS A 57 9.77 -7.27 11.27
CA LYS A 57 9.40 -7.34 9.86
C LYS A 57 8.32 -8.39 9.65
N TYR A 58 7.18 -7.95 9.12
CA TYR A 58 6.02 -8.79 8.88
C TYR A 58 5.63 -8.77 7.41
N SER A 59 5.19 -9.91 6.91
CA SER A 59 4.54 -10.00 5.60
C SER A 59 3.10 -9.56 5.72
N ALA A 60 2.57 -8.92 4.67
CA ALA A 60 1.19 -8.51 4.63
C ALA A 60 0.61 -8.64 3.23
N ILE A 61 -0.70 -8.83 3.17
CA ILE A 61 -1.46 -8.96 1.92
C ILE A 61 -2.60 -7.96 1.99
N GLU A 62 -2.76 -7.17 0.94
CA GLU A 62 -3.88 -6.24 0.83
C GLU A 62 -5.06 -6.91 0.12
N ASN A 63 -6.25 -6.74 0.67
CA ASN A 63 -7.49 -7.24 0.11
C ASN A 63 -8.60 -6.20 0.35
N ASN A 64 -9.10 -5.61 -0.74
CA ASN A 64 -10.22 -4.66 -0.74
C ASN A 64 -10.06 -3.49 0.24
N GLY A 65 -8.87 -2.86 0.27
CA GLY A 65 -8.55 -1.72 1.11
C GLY A 65 -8.19 -2.08 2.56
N ILE A 66 -8.08 -3.37 2.88
CA ILE A 66 -7.65 -3.87 4.19
C ILE A 66 -6.31 -4.57 4.03
N LEU A 67 -5.33 -4.17 4.84
CA LEU A 67 -4.02 -4.82 4.88
C LEU A 67 -4.02 -5.86 6.00
N LYS A 68 -3.96 -7.14 5.63
CA LYS A 68 -3.84 -8.26 6.56
C LYS A 68 -2.36 -8.52 6.84
N ILE A 69 -1.92 -8.18 8.04
CA ILE A 69 -0.56 -8.38 8.54
C ILE A 69 -0.45 -9.78 9.13
N ILE A 70 0.53 -10.56 8.72
CA ILE A 70 0.75 -11.93 9.22
C ILE A 70 1.78 -11.86 10.34
N VAL A 71 1.37 -12.20 11.56
CA VAL A 71 2.21 -12.18 12.76
C VAL A 71 2.24 -13.59 13.34
N GLU A 72 3.34 -14.31 13.12
CA GLU A 72 3.50 -15.70 13.55
C GLU A 72 2.34 -16.60 13.09
N ASN A 73 1.46 -17.02 14.01
CA ASN A 73 0.30 -17.88 13.76
C ASN A 73 -1.03 -17.12 13.69
N ASP A 74 -1.01 -15.79 13.76
CA ASP A 74 -2.20 -14.94 13.73
C ASP A 74 -2.09 -13.86 12.64
N SER A 75 -3.13 -13.03 12.54
CA SER A 75 -3.15 -11.89 11.64
C SER A 75 -3.85 -10.68 12.23
N ILE A 76 -3.25 -9.52 11.99
CA ILE A 76 -3.77 -8.22 12.41
C ILE A 76 -4.24 -7.47 11.18
N ASN A 77 -5.39 -6.81 11.27
CA ASN A 77 -5.90 -6.00 10.17
C ASN A 77 -5.51 -4.54 10.34
N ALA A 78 -5.07 -3.94 9.24
CA ALA A 78 -4.86 -2.51 9.13
C ALA A 78 -5.76 -1.90 8.06
N LYS A 79 -6.22 -0.68 8.29
CA LYS A 79 -6.97 0.11 7.31
C LYS A 79 -6.56 1.56 7.32
N ILE A 80 -6.76 2.24 6.20
CA ILE A 80 -6.68 3.69 6.15
C ILE A 80 -8.09 4.23 6.40
N ASP A 81 -8.27 5.05 7.42
CA ASP A 81 -9.56 5.67 7.73
C ASP A 81 -9.88 6.87 6.82
N SER A 82 -11.08 7.44 6.97
CA SER A 82 -11.53 8.60 6.18
C SER A 82 -10.66 9.84 6.39
N ASN A 83 -9.95 9.93 7.51
CA ASN A 83 -9.06 11.03 7.85
C ASN A 83 -7.60 10.76 7.43
N LYS A 84 -7.37 9.69 6.64
CA LYS A 84 -6.05 9.26 6.14
C LYS A 84 -5.09 8.80 7.24
N PHE A 85 -5.61 8.33 8.38
CA PHE A 85 -4.81 7.65 9.40
C PHE A 85 -4.77 6.14 9.14
N LEU A 86 -3.64 5.51 9.45
CA LEU A 86 -3.50 4.07 9.45
C LEU A 86 -3.99 3.65 10.82
N VAL A 87 -4.95 2.75 10.81
CA VAL A 87 -5.52 2.17 12.00
C VAL A 87 -5.10 0.71 12.02
N ILE A 88 -4.32 0.33 13.02
CA ILE A 88 -3.95 -1.06 13.32
C ILE A 88 -4.52 -1.33 14.71
N GLU A 89 -5.46 -2.26 14.80
CA GLU A 89 -6.21 -2.53 16.03
C GLU A 89 -6.82 -1.24 16.62
N ASN A 90 -6.37 -0.82 17.81
CA ASN A 90 -6.81 0.38 18.51
C ASN A 90 -5.84 1.57 18.36
N GLU A 91 -4.74 1.41 17.64
CA GLU A 91 -3.73 2.45 17.45
C GLU A 91 -3.95 3.24 16.15
N LYS A 92 -3.74 4.55 16.22
CA LYS A 92 -3.77 5.46 15.06
C LYS A 92 -2.41 6.01 14.73
N PHE A 93 -2.06 5.95 13.46
CA PHE A 93 -0.80 6.45 12.94
C PHE A 93 -1.01 7.52 11.89
N LYS A 94 -0.26 8.60 11.98
CA LYS A 94 -0.25 9.70 11.00
C LYS A 94 0.78 9.40 9.92
N LYS A 95 0.39 9.55 8.65
CA LYS A 95 1.33 9.41 7.53
C LYS A 95 2.36 10.55 7.58
N LEU A 96 3.64 10.20 7.50
CA LEU A 96 4.73 11.16 7.36
C LEU A 96 4.92 11.48 5.87
N ASN A 97 4.70 12.74 5.51
CA ASN A 97 4.86 13.22 4.15
C ASN A 97 6.33 13.64 3.94
N GLY A 98 7.16 12.70 3.52
CA GLY A 98 8.56 12.94 3.16
C GLY A 98 9.10 11.80 2.33
N ARG A 99 9.95 12.10 1.33
CA ARG A 99 10.64 11.05 0.55
C ARG A 99 11.57 10.30 1.49
N TYR A 100 11.35 9.01 1.68
CA TYR A 100 12.20 8.18 2.53
C TYR A 100 12.97 7.19 1.68
N THR A 101 14.30 7.23 1.76
CA THR A 101 15.19 6.25 1.14
C THR A 101 15.47 5.13 2.15
N ASN A 102 15.00 3.92 1.86
CA ASN A 102 15.43 2.72 2.60
C ASN A 102 16.53 2.00 1.77
N PRO A 103 17.76 1.82 2.32
CA PRO A 103 18.81 1.08 1.65
C PRO A 103 18.36 -0.37 1.36
N GLY A 104 18.28 -0.74 0.08
CA GLY A 104 17.87 -2.08 -0.37
C GLY A 104 16.41 -2.20 -0.82
N ALA A 105 15.58 -1.16 -0.63
CA ALA A 105 14.16 -1.21 -0.97
C ALA A 105 13.66 0.00 -1.81
N GLY A 106 14.48 1.06 -1.95
CA GLY A 106 14.24 2.19 -2.86
C GLY A 106 13.70 3.45 -2.17
N ILE A 107 13.18 4.39 -2.98
CA ILE A 107 12.57 5.65 -2.54
C ILE A 107 11.05 5.45 -2.33
N TYR A 108 10.54 5.88 -1.18
CA TYR A 108 9.14 5.79 -0.75
C TYR A 108 8.50 7.15 -0.58
#